data_AF-A0A4R6RW03-F1
#
_entry.id   AF-A0A4R6RW03-F1
#
_cell.length_a   1.000
_cell.length_b   1.000
_cell.length_c   1.000
_cell.angle_alpha   90.00
_cell.angle_beta   90.00
_cell.angle_gamma   90.00
#
_symmetry.space_group_name_H-M   'P 1'
#
loop_
_entity.id
_entity.type
_entity.pdbx_description
1 polymer ?
#
loop_
_entity_poly.entity_id
_entity_poly.type
_entity_poly.pdbx_seq_one_letter_code
_entity_poly.pdbx_strand_id
1 'polypeptide(L)'
;MLLPLALVAAGLPAGSASAAGAACADTMVFEVGGTTDPTAAGYNHANETLPQGFAATRIHYPAQLRPLPEAGTTHEAEYTLDESAAIGEANLRTAVTEFHASCPGSHLLLTGISQGALVAGNVLGELAHQDKIPHDQIDGVLYADPRRKPAHGFAGGLMTNLPTFLDGLTMQGPRGFGDLAVHQICYQNDGVCKSDNPITNLPAFANGIVGWIEGAHGKYVLDPVHDRGSGDTVIAQAPAVPYGPSLPIPAPTLYTLLDGKLPTAAISKVVQGIASLVYALLNAGQRAEFTTFVNGAGLPVQAGARDKNWAPRVKTLVHNVQVTVRQSRTGR
;
A
#
# COMPACT_ATOMS: atom_id res chain seq x y z
N MET A 1 -70.80 -25.09 56.68
CA MET A 1 -69.47 -24.87 57.28
C MET A 1 -68.44 -25.32 56.23
N LEU A 2 -68.02 -24.42 55.35
CA LEU A 2 -67.11 -24.68 54.23
C LEU A 2 -65.98 -23.64 54.33
N LEU A 3 -64.77 -24.11 54.67
CA LEU A 3 -63.54 -23.31 54.64
C LEU A 3 -62.95 -23.35 53.22
N PRO A 4 -62.52 -22.22 52.64
CA PRO A 4 -61.70 -22.24 51.43
C PRO A 4 -60.21 -22.38 51.77
N LEU A 5 -59.53 -23.20 50.97
CA LEU A 5 -58.09 -23.44 50.98
C LEU A 5 -57.39 -22.26 50.27
N ALA A 6 -56.48 -21.56 50.95
CA ALA A 6 -55.66 -20.50 50.34
C ALA A 6 -54.40 -21.12 49.69
N LEU A 7 -54.25 -20.93 48.38
CA LEU A 7 -53.06 -21.31 47.63
C LEU A 7 -52.06 -20.13 47.67
N VAL A 8 -50.91 -20.30 48.32
CA VAL A 8 -49.81 -19.32 48.29
C VAL A 8 -48.92 -19.63 47.10
N ALA A 9 -48.95 -18.78 46.07
CA ALA A 9 -47.99 -18.82 44.97
C ALA A 9 -46.75 -18.01 45.37
N ALA A 10 -45.62 -18.69 45.56
CA ALA A 10 -44.31 -18.05 45.74
C ALA A 10 -43.83 -17.53 44.39
N GLY A 11 -43.81 -16.20 44.22
CA GLY A 11 -43.19 -15.54 43.08
C GLY A 11 -41.67 -15.59 43.19
N LEU A 12 -41.01 -16.28 42.27
CA LEU A 12 -39.57 -16.13 42.05
C LEU A 12 -39.32 -14.77 41.38
N PRO A 13 -38.37 -13.96 41.85
CA PRO A 13 -37.97 -12.77 41.12
C PRO A 13 -37.26 -13.22 39.82
N ALA A 14 -37.82 -12.82 38.68
CA ALA A 14 -37.13 -12.87 37.41
C ALA A 14 -35.95 -11.89 37.49
N GLY A 15 -34.77 -12.40 37.83
CA GLY A 15 -33.53 -11.67 37.68
C GLY A 15 -33.36 -11.34 36.21
N SER A 16 -33.51 -10.06 35.86
CA SER A 16 -33.08 -9.55 34.57
C SER A 16 -31.58 -9.80 34.46
N ALA A 17 -31.19 -10.84 33.73
CA ALA A 17 -29.83 -10.96 33.23
C ALA A 17 -29.62 -9.77 32.29
N SER A 18 -29.07 -8.68 32.81
CA SER A 18 -28.43 -7.68 31.99
C SER A 18 -27.31 -8.43 31.27
N ALA A 19 -27.50 -8.72 29.98
CA ALA A 19 -26.41 -9.12 29.13
C ALA A 19 -25.36 -8.02 29.29
N ALA A 20 -24.27 -8.32 29.98
CA ALA A 20 -23.13 -7.43 30.06
C ALA A 20 -22.64 -7.27 28.62
N GLY A 21 -23.07 -6.19 27.97
CA GLY A 21 -22.53 -5.79 26.68
C GLY A 21 -21.03 -5.71 26.85
N ALA A 22 -20.27 -6.39 25.98
CA ALA A 22 -18.84 -6.23 25.95
C ALA A 22 -18.55 -4.72 25.92
N ALA A 23 -17.78 -4.23 26.89
CA ALA A 23 -17.45 -2.81 26.95
C ALA A 23 -16.72 -2.44 25.65
N CYS A 24 -17.27 -1.48 24.91
CA CYS A 24 -16.64 -0.98 23.70
C CYS A 24 -15.27 -0.37 24.03
N ALA A 25 -14.27 -0.61 23.18
CA ALA A 25 -12.99 0.10 23.28
C ALA A 25 -13.20 1.59 22.95
N ASP A 26 -12.44 2.48 23.59
CA ASP A 26 -12.42 3.91 23.24
C ASP A 26 -11.87 4.09 21.82
N THR A 27 -10.87 3.28 21.43
CA THR A 27 -10.35 3.22 20.05
C THR A 27 -10.22 1.78 19.59
N MET A 28 -10.72 1.47 18.40
CA MET A 28 -10.49 0.20 17.70
C MET A 28 -9.48 0.41 16.57
N VAL A 29 -8.41 -0.38 16.59
CA VAL A 29 -7.37 -0.42 15.55
C VAL A 29 -7.67 -1.54 14.57
N PHE A 30 -7.87 -1.23 13.30
CA PHE A 30 -8.08 -2.19 12.22
C PHE A 30 -6.78 -2.42 11.47
N GLU A 31 -6.19 -3.61 11.64
CA GLU A 31 -4.86 -3.95 11.18
C GLU A 31 -4.90 -4.74 9.87
N VAL A 32 -4.29 -4.20 8.81
CA VAL A 32 -4.17 -4.90 7.53
C VAL A 32 -2.70 -5.22 7.24
N GLY A 33 -2.40 -6.51 7.13
CA GLY A 33 -1.07 -7.03 6.82
C GLY A 33 -0.64 -6.73 5.38
N GLY A 34 0.66 -6.81 5.12
CA GLY A 34 1.21 -6.70 3.77
C GLY A 34 1.08 -8.00 2.97
N THR A 35 1.60 -8.02 1.74
CA THR A 35 1.75 -9.26 0.97
C THR A 35 2.49 -10.31 1.82
N THR A 36 2.04 -11.56 1.78
CA THR A 36 2.50 -12.71 2.60
C THR A 36 2.17 -12.63 4.10
N ASP A 37 1.42 -11.62 4.54
CA ASP A 37 0.92 -11.49 5.92
C ASP A 37 -0.63 -11.50 5.98
N PRO A 38 -1.29 -12.63 5.68
CA PRO A 38 -2.76 -12.73 5.60
C PRO A 38 -3.47 -12.59 6.95
N THR A 39 -2.72 -12.53 8.06
CA THR A 39 -3.25 -12.41 9.42
C THR A 39 -2.78 -11.14 10.12
N ALA A 40 -2.09 -10.23 9.43
CA ALA A 40 -1.54 -9.00 10.01
C ALA A 40 -0.63 -9.27 11.23
N ALA A 41 0.13 -10.37 11.19
CA ALA A 41 1.06 -10.77 12.24
C ALA A 41 2.18 -9.75 12.47
N GLY A 42 2.48 -8.89 11.49
CA GLY A 42 3.43 -7.78 11.64
C GLY A 42 3.11 -6.83 12.81
N TYR A 43 1.84 -6.75 13.22
CA TYR A 43 1.41 -5.88 14.33
C TYR A 43 1.48 -6.56 15.72
N ASN A 44 1.90 -7.83 15.83
CA ASN A 44 1.97 -8.55 17.11
C ASN A 44 2.69 -7.77 18.20
N HIS A 45 3.83 -7.16 17.88
CA HIS A 45 4.62 -6.42 18.87
C HIS A 45 3.93 -5.14 19.34
N ALA A 46 3.31 -4.37 18.44
CA ALA A 46 2.51 -3.20 18.82
C ALA A 46 1.39 -3.58 19.80
N ASN A 47 0.76 -4.73 19.55
CA ASN A 47 -0.38 -5.21 20.32
C ASN A 47 -0.03 -5.65 21.75
N GLU A 48 1.24 -5.94 22.04
CA GLU A 48 1.71 -6.23 23.40
C GLU A 48 1.65 -5.01 24.33
N THR A 49 1.58 -3.80 23.76
CA THR A 49 1.72 -2.54 24.49
C THR A 49 0.57 -1.55 24.26
N LEU A 50 -0.58 -2.03 23.77
CA LEU A 50 -1.75 -1.17 23.54
C LEU A 50 -2.14 -0.42 24.83
N PRO A 51 -2.35 0.91 24.74
CA PRO A 51 -2.80 1.69 25.89
C PRO A 51 -4.17 1.23 26.39
N GLN A 52 -4.48 1.55 27.64
CA GLN A 52 -5.84 1.36 28.16
C GLN A 52 -6.86 2.10 27.28
N GLY A 53 -7.98 1.43 26.99
CA GLY A 53 -9.02 1.95 26.11
C GLY A 53 -8.84 1.60 24.63
N PHE A 54 -7.67 1.06 24.23
CA PHE A 54 -7.46 0.57 22.87
C PHE A 54 -7.75 -0.93 22.76
N ALA A 55 -8.31 -1.33 21.63
CA ALA A 55 -8.36 -2.71 21.18
C ALA A 55 -7.93 -2.77 19.72
N ALA A 56 -7.45 -3.94 19.27
CA ALA A 56 -7.06 -4.17 17.89
C ALA A 56 -7.81 -5.37 17.31
N THR A 57 -8.11 -5.28 16.01
CA THR A 57 -8.67 -6.37 15.22
C THR A 57 -7.92 -6.51 13.91
N ARG A 58 -7.75 -7.75 13.46
CA ARG A 58 -6.95 -8.09 12.28
C ARG A 58 -7.84 -8.39 11.10
N ILE A 59 -7.55 -7.76 9.97
CA ILE A 59 -8.26 -8.01 8.73
C ILE A 59 -7.60 -9.17 8.02
N HIS A 60 -8.31 -10.30 8.03
CA HIS A 60 -7.89 -11.50 7.32
C HIS A 60 -8.25 -11.38 5.84
N TYR A 61 -7.29 -11.65 4.96
CA TYR A 61 -7.48 -11.63 3.51
C TYR A 61 -6.34 -12.42 2.83
N PRO A 62 -6.40 -12.67 1.50
CA PRO A 62 -5.40 -13.52 0.85
C PRO A 62 -3.95 -13.00 0.97
N ALA A 63 -3.74 -11.69 0.92
CA ALA A 63 -2.43 -11.06 0.98
C ALA A 63 -1.44 -11.56 -0.10
N GLN A 64 -1.92 -11.72 -1.34
CA GLN A 64 -1.16 -12.32 -2.44
C GLN A 64 -0.86 -11.33 -3.59
N LEU A 65 0.12 -11.67 -4.44
CA LEU A 65 0.67 -10.82 -5.49
C LEU A 65 1.01 -11.59 -6.78
N ARG A 66 0.11 -12.43 -7.32
CA ARG A 66 0.32 -13.03 -8.65
C ARG A 66 0.41 -11.93 -9.74
N PRO A 67 1.32 -12.02 -10.73
CA PRO A 67 2.29 -13.09 -11.04
C PRO A 67 3.69 -12.89 -10.45
N LEU A 68 3.88 -11.92 -9.54
CA LEU A 68 5.20 -11.70 -8.96
C LEU A 68 5.53 -12.79 -7.93
N PRO A 69 6.80 -13.22 -7.83
CA PRO A 69 7.20 -14.16 -6.80
C PRO A 69 6.94 -13.59 -5.41
N GLU A 70 6.31 -14.38 -4.55
CA GLU A 70 6.13 -14.06 -3.14
C GLU A 70 7.32 -14.61 -2.35
N ALA A 71 8.24 -13.72 -1.97
CA ALA A 71 9.40 -14.12 -1.20
C ALA A 71 8.96 -14.79 0.11
N GLY A 72 9.49 -15.99 0.38
CA GLY A 72 9.24 -16.73 1.62
C GLY A 72 8.00 -17.62 1.61
N THR A 73 7.29 -17.77 0.49
CA THR A 73 6.17 -18.72 0.38
C THR A 73 6.56 -19.96 -0.44
N THR A 74 5.95 -21.10 -0.12
CA THR A 74 6.12 -22.39 -0.84
C THR A 74 4.94 -22.71 -1.75
N HIS A 75 3.92 -21.85 -1.76
CA HIS A 75 2.69 -22.05 -2.52
C HIS A 75 2.61 -21.02 -3.64
N GLU A 76 2.11 -21.43 -4.80
CA GLU A 76 1.82 -20.49 -5.87
C GLU A 76 0.65 -19.59 -5.44
N ALA A 77 0.81 -18.28 -5.66
CA ALA A 77 -0.24 -17.31 -5.41
C ALA A 77 -1.46 -17.61 -6.30
N GLU A 78 -2.64 -17.73 -5.68
CA GLU A 78 -3.92 -17.91 -6.36
C GLU A 78 -4.44 -16.58 -6.89
N TYR A 79 -4.35 -15.54 -6.07
CA TYR A 79 -4.90 -14.22 -6.33
C TYR A 79 -3.86 -13.25 -6.89
N THR A 80 -4.30 -12.46 -7.86
CA THR A 80 -3.59 -11.23 -8.27
C THR A 80 -3.63 -10.17 -7.17
N LEU A 81 -2.83 -9.10 -7.31
CA LEU A 81 -2.90 -7.95 -6.40
C LEU A 81 -4.31 -7.38 -6.35
N ASP A 82 -4.92 -7.18 -7.52
CA ASP A 82 -6.23 -6.55 -7.64
C ASP A 82 -7.32 -7.39 -6.95
N GLU A 83 -7.31 -8.71 -7.15
CA GLU A 83 -8.25 -9.63 -6.49
C GLU A 83 -8.03 -9.70 -4.98
N SER A 84 -6.77 -9.85 -4.55
CA SER A 84 -6.41 -9.92 -3.13
C SER A 84 -6.79 -8.62 -2.41
N ALA A 85 -6.44 -7.46 -2.96
CA ALA A 85 -6.81 -6.16 -2.40
C ALA A 85 -8.33 -5.96 -2.35
N ALA A 86 -9.08 -6.34 -3.38
CA ALA A 86 -10.54 -6.22 -3.37
C ALA A 86 -11.19 -7.04 -2.24
N ILE A 87 -10.69 -8.25 -1.96
CA ILE A 87 -11.15 -9.06 -0.82
C ILE A 87 -10.78 -8.38 0.51
N GLY A 88 -9.55 -7.88 0.63
CA GLY A 88 -9.11 -7.14 1.83
C GLY A 88 -9.95 -5.89 2.09
N GLU A 89 -10.26 -5.11 1.06
CA GLU A 89 -11.11 -3.92 1.16
C GLU A 89 -12.54 -4.28 1.59
N ALA A 90 -13.11 -5.35 1.03
CA ALA A 90 -14.42 -5.84 1.43
C ALA A 90 -14.45 -6.26 2.91
N ASN A 91 -13.43 -7.01 3.36
CA ASN A 91 -13.35 -7.48 4.75
C ASN A 91 -13.13 -6.32 5.73
N LEU A 92 -12.23 -5.38 5.42
CA LEU A 92 -12.01 -4.20 6.24
C LEU A 92 -13.27 -3.33 6.33
N ARG A 93 -13.94 -3.07 5.20
CA ARG A 93 -15.17 -2.27 5.17
C ARG A 93 -16.27 -2.89 6.03
N THR A 94 -16.45 -4.21 5.95
CA THR A 94 -17.40 -4.95 6.79
C THR A 94 -17.03 -4.82 8.27
N ALA A 95 -15.76 -5.10 8.64
CA ALA A 95 -15.32 -5.02 10.03
C ALA A 95 -15.50 -3.62 10.64
N VAL A 96 -15.14 -2.56 9.90
CA VAL A 96 -15.29 -1.17 10.33
C VAL A 96 -16.76 -0.80 10.54
N THR A 97 -17.61 -1.13 9.58
CA THR A 97 -19.04 -0.77 9.64
C THR A 97 -19.81 -1.56 10.69
N GLU A 98 -19.54 -2.85 10.85
CA GLU A 98 -20.15 -3.68 11.91
C GLU A 98 -19.70 -3.27 13.31
N PHE A 99 -18.42 -2.95 13.47
CA PHE A 99 -17.90 -2.46 14.74
C PHE A 99 -18.51 -1.10 15.11
N HIS A 100 -18.54 -0.13 14.19
CA HIS A 100 -19.16 1.17 14.45
C HIS A 100 -20.67 1.05 14.76
N ALA A 101 -21.40 0.15 14.08
CA ALA A 101 -22.80 -0.10 14.39
C ALA A 101 -23.01 -0.63 15.82
N SER A 102 -22.05 -1.41 16.33
CA SER A 102 -22.08 -1.96 17.68
C SER A 102 -21.56 -0.96 18.74
N CYS A 103 -20.61 -0.11 18.35
CA CYS A 103 -19.88 0.81 19.21
C CYS A 103 -19.77 2.21 18.55
N PRO A 104 -20.88 2.96 18.42
CA PRO A 104 -20.93 4.20 17.63
C PRO A 104 -20.16 5.38 18.27
N GLY A 105 -19.74 5.24 19.53
CA GLY A 105 -18.92 6.23 20.23
C GLY A 105 -17.42 5.99 20.15
N SER A 106 -16.98 4.86 19.59
CA SER A 106 -15.56 4.51 19.51
C SER A 106 -14.87 5.24 18.36
N HIS A 107 -13.61 5.63 18.58
CA HIS A 107 -12.73 6.07 17.51
C HIS A 107 -12.23 4.86 16.71
N LEU A 108 -12.07 5.02 15.40
CA LEU A 108 -11.65 3.99 14.45
C LEU A 108 -10.30 4.40 13.85
N LEU A 109 -9.26 3.61 14.12
CA LEU A 109 -7.93 3.79 13.54
C LEU A 109 -7.69 2.70 12.50
N LEU A 110 -7.58 3.06 11.23
CA LEU A 110 -7.32 2.10 10.15
C LEU A 110 -5.82 2.13 9.78
N THR A 111 -5.15 0.98 9.87
CA THR A 111 -3.73 0.88 9.57
C THR A 111 -3.41 -0.22 8.57
N GLY A 112 -2.40 0.00 7.74
CA GLY A 112 -1.95 -0.97 6.77
C GLY A 112 -0.47 -0.82 6.42
N ILE A 113 0.18 -1.93 6.05
CA ILE A 113 1.53 -1.91 5.48
C ILE A 113 1.55 -2.49 4.06
N SER A 114 2.24 -1.84 3.12
CA SER A 114 2.43 -2.34 1.74
C SER A 114 1.08 -2.61 1.04
N GLN A 115 0.78 -3.86 0.67
CA GLN A 115 -0.55 -4.23 0.16
C GLN A 115 -1.67 -3.91 1.16
N GLY A 116 -1.44 -4.07 2.47
CA GLY A 116 -2.38 -3.65 3.49
C GLY A 116 -2.58 -2.14 3.53
N ALA A 117 -1.56 -1.35 3.21
CA ALA A 117 -1.69 0.11 3.09
C ALA A 117 -2.46 0.53 1.83
N LEU A 118 -2.38 -0.27 0.76
CA LEU A 118 -3.28 -0.13 -0.39
C LEU A 118 -4.73 -0.33 0.05
N VAL A 119 -5.03 -1.46 0.70
CA VAL A 119 -6.37 -1.82 1.20
C VAL A 119 -6.91 -0.78 2.19
N ALA A 120 -6.18 -0.52 3.29
CA ALA A 120 -6.61 0.39 4.34
C ALA A 120 -6.83 1.81 3.81
N GLY A 121 -5.91 2.30 2.98
CA GLY A 121 -6.05 3.64 2.43
C GLY A 121 -7.10 3.75 1.33
N ASN A 122 -7.44 2.67 0.61
CA ASN A 122 -8.60 2.68 -0.30
C ASN A 122 -9.90 2.82 0.50
N VAL A 123 -10.06 2.06 1.59
CA VAL A 123 -11.22 2.19 2.49
C VAL A 123 -11.26 3.56 3.18
N LEU A 124 -10.14 4.11 3.65
CA LEU A 124 -10.08 5.48 4.19
C LEU A 124 -10.50 6.51 3.12
N GLY A 125 -10.04 6.35 1.88
CA GLY A 125 -10.46 7.22 0.77
C GLY A 125 -11.96 7.13 0.47
N GLU A 126 -12.56 5.95 0.59
CA GLU A 126 -14.03 5.77 0.48
C GLU A 126 -14.78 6.44 1.64
N LEU A 127 -14.29 6.26 2.87
CA LEU A 127 -14.90 6.82 4.08
C LEU A 127 -14.84 8.35 4.10
N ALA A 128 -13.75 8.94 3.59
CA ALA A 128 -13.61 10.39 3.44
C ALA A 128 -14.68 11.05 2.54
N HIS A 129 -15.48 10.25 1.82
CA HIS A 129 -16.56 10.69 0.96
C HIS A 129 -17.93 10.20 1.45
N GLN A 130 -18.05 9.74 2.70
CA GLN A 130 -19.27 9.18 3.29
C GLN A 130 -19.52 9.70 4.70
N ASP A 131 -20.72 10.25 4.94
CA ASP A 131 -21.10 10.73 6.28
C ASP A 131 -21.71 9.63 7.19
N LYS A 132 -21.43 8.35 6.91
CA LYS A 132 -22.00 7.22 7.68
C LYS A 132 -21.34 7.04 9.05
N ILE A 133 -20.08 7.43 9.15
CA ILE A 133 -19.27 7.43 10.37
C ILE A 133 -18.75 8.87 10.49
N PRO A 134 -18.91 9.54 11.64
CA PRO A 134 -18.36 10.86 11.83
C PRO A 134 -16.86 10.89 11.51
N HIS A 135 -16.44 11.79 10.62
CA HIS A 135 -15.05 11.86 10.15
C HIS A 135 -14.05 12.15 11.29
N ASP A 136 -14.49 12.84 12.35
CA ASP A 136 -13.71 13.09 13.56
C ASP A 136 -13.51 11.86 14.44
N GLN A 137 -14.16 10.74 14.11
CA GLN A 137 -13.93 9.43 14.71
C GLN A 137 -13.05 8.53 13.85
N ILE A 138 -12.53 8.99 12.71
CA ILE A 138 -11.74 8.18 11.78
C ILE A 138 -10.37 8.80 11.58
N ASP A 139 -9.34 8.01 11.78
CA ASP A 139 -7.98 8.34 11.35
C ASP A 139 -7.25 7.11 10.79
N GLY A 140 -6.07 7.34 10.22
CA GLY A 140 -5.30 6.26 9.62
C GLY A 140 -3.80 6.45 9.65
N VAL A 141 -3.09 5.33 9.67
CA VAL A 141 -1.63 5.26 9.53
C VAL A 141 -1.27 4.27 8.44
N LEU A 142 -0.56 4.72 7.41
CA LEU A 142 -0.27 3.93 6.23
C LEU A 142 1.24 3.80 6.03
N TYR A 143 1.76 2.59 6.25
CA TYR A 143 3.16 2.27 6.08
C TYR A 143 3.41 1.73 4.67
N ALA A 144 4.44 2.24 3.99
CA ALA A 144 4.81 1.78 2.67
C ALA A 144 3.65 1.81 1.63
N ASP A 145 2.80 2.83 1.67
CA ASP A 145 1.64 2.95 0.78
C ASP A 145 2.04 3.07 -0.71
N PRO A 146 1.68 2.09 -1.58
CA PRO A 146 1.97 2.17 -3.00
C PRO A 146 1.23 3.29 -3.74
N ARG A 147 0.17 3.86 -3.16
CA ARG A 147 -0.59 5.00 -3.69
C ARG A 147 -0.25 6.32 -3.00
N ARG A 148 0.82 6.36 -2.17
CA ARG A 148 1.26 7.59 -1.47
C ARG A 148 1.34 8.75 -2.45
N LYS A 149 0.67 9.85 -2.14
CA LYS A 149 0.57 10.97 -3.06
C LYS A 149 1.97 11.56 -3.31
N PRO A 150 2.31 11.94 -4.55
CA PRO A 150 3.55 12.65 -4.80
C PRO A 150 3.61 13.96 -4.01
N ALA A 151 4.66 14.13 -3.21
CA ALA A 151 4.98 15.39 -2.54
C ALA A 151 6.06 16.14 -3.32
N HIS A 152 5.92 17.47 -3.40
CA HIS A 152 6.92 18.39 -3.94
C HIS A 152 7.55 17.99 -5.29
N GLY A 153 6.76 17.33 -6.16
CA GLY A 153 7.07 17.14 -7.57
C GLY A 153 7.89 15.92 -7.95
N PHE A 154 8.34 15.03 -7.05
CA PHE A 154 9.32 14.01 -7.48
C PHE A 154 9.18 12.57 -6.99
N ALA A 155 8.43 12.26 -5.92
CA ALA A 155 8.19 10.86 -5.55
C ALA A 155 6.86 10.68 -4.81
N GLY A 156 5.98 9.86 -5.37
CA GLY A 156 4.87 9.23 -4.67
C GLY A 156 5.11 7.72 -4.57
N GLY A 157 4.08 6.96 -4.25
CA GLY A 157 4.15 5.51 -4.35
C GLY A 157 4.20 5.03 -5.80
N LEU A 158 4.64 3.80 -6.02
CA LEU A 158 4.84 3.20 -7.34
C LEU A 158 3.59 3.31 -8.22
N MET A 159 2.39 3.18 -7.62
CA MET A 159 1.11 3.23 -8.34
C MET A 159 0.72 4.62 -8.81
N THR A 160 1.45 5.65 -8.36
CA THR A 160 1.29 7.04 -8.80
C THR A 160 2.31 7.43 -9.87
N ASN A 161 3.34 6.60 -10.05
CA ASN A 161 4.52 6.91 -10.85
C ASN A 161 4.63 6.05 -12.12
N LEU A 162 4.32 4.77 -12.02
CA LEU A 162 4.42 3.81 -13.11
C LEU A 162 3.04 3.51 -13.71
N PRO A 163 2.94 3.22 -15.02
CA PRO A 163 1.74 2.67 -15.66
C PRO A 163 1.56 1.18 -15.34
N THR A 164 0.35 0.65 -15.47
CA THR A 164 0.10 -0.79 -15.35
C THR A 164 0.94 -1.55 -16.37
N PHE A 165 1.77 -2.47 -15.87
CA PHE A 165 2.72 -3.24 -16.67
C PHE A 165 2.58 -4.77 -16.50
N LEU A 166 1.76 -5.22 -15.53
CA LEU A 166 1.38 -6.62 -15.34
C LEU A 166 -0.13 -6.70 -15.21
N ASP A 167 -0.71 -7.75 -15.80
CA ASP A 167 -2.13 -8.04 -15.63
C ASP A 167 -2.42 -8.46 -14.18
N GLY A 168 -3.52 -7.97 -13.60
CA GLY A 168 -3.85 -8.14 -12.19
C GLY A 168 -3.06 -7.27 -11.19
N LEU A 169 -2.26 -6.33 -11.68
CA LEU A 169 -1.52 -5.37 -10.86
C LEU A 169 -1.79 -3.95 -11.37
N THR A 170 -3.02 -3.48 -11.17
CA THR A 170 -3.47 -2.19 -11.69
C THR A 170 -2.80 -1.05 -10.91
N MET A 171 -2.09 -0.16 -11.62
CA MET A 171 -1.63 1.11 -11.06
C MET A 171 -2.83 2.04 -10.91
N GLN A 172 -3.30 2.26 -9.69
CA GLN A 172 -4.56 2.99 -9.43
C GLN A 172 -4.37 4.51 -9.33
N GLY A 173 -3.15 5.03 -9.49
CA GLY A 173 -2.85 6.44 -9.32
C GLY A 173 -2.93 6.92 -7.87
N PRO A 174 -2.77 8.24 -7.63
CA PRO A 174 -2.90 8.81 -6.29
C PRO A 174 -4.35 8.75 -5.81
N ARG A 175 -4.52 8.77 -4.48
CA ARG A 175 -5.82 8.97 -3.81
C ARG A 175 -5.76 10.14 -2.84
N GLY A 176 -6.92 10.63 -2.42
CA GLY A 176 -7.08 11.64 -1.37
C GLY A 176 -7.86 11.08 -0.18
N PHE A 177 -7.74 11.73 0.96
CA PHE A 177 -8.39 11.33 2.22
C PHE A 177 -9.35 12.40 2.76
N GLY A 178 -9.71 13.40 1.96
CA GLY A 178 -10.59 14.48 2.39
C GLY A 178 -10.01 15.23 3.61
N ASP A 179 -10.82 15.30 4.65
CA ASP A 179 -10.52 15.87 5.97
C ASP A 179 -10.10 14.82 7.01
N LEU A 180 -10.06 13.53 6.66
CA LEU A 180 -9.57 12.48 7.56
C LEU A 180 -8.10 12.70 7.89
N ALA A 181 -7.74 12.52 9.16
CA ALA A 181 -6.35 12.54 9.59
C ALA A 181 -5.66 11.24 9.14
N VAL A 182 -4.77 11.33 8.14
CA VAL A 182 -4.01 10.18 7.66
C VAL A 182 -2.52 10.49 7.65
N HIS A 183 -1.74 9.65 8.34
CA HIS A 183 -0.28 9.71 8.34
C HIS A 183 0.26 8.67 7.38
N GLN A 184 1.00 9.10 6.35
CA GLN A 184 1.72 8.23 5.44
C GLN A 184 3.18 8.14 5.87
N ILE A 185 3.69 6.93 6.09
CA ILE A 185 5.07 6.69 6.53
C ILE A 185 5.78 5.86 5.47
N CYS A 186 6.96 6.33 5.06
CA CYS A 186 7.74 5.71 4.00
C CYS A 186 9.24 5.77 4.28
N TYR A 187 9.96 4.69 4.00
CA TYR A 187 11.41 4.68 4.05
C TYR A 187 12.02 5.23 2.76
N GLN A 188 13.12 6.00 2.88
CA GLN A 188 13.79 6.66 1.74
C GLN A 188 14.20 5.68 0.62
N ASN A 189 14.55 4.45 0.97
CA ASN A 189 15.00 3.43 0.04
C ASN A 189 13.88 2.46 -0.39
N ASP A 190 12.64 2.69 0.02
CA ASP A 190 11.51 1.83 -0.32
C ASP A 190 10.81 2.31 -1.60
N GLY A 191 11.14 1.66 -2.71
CA GLY A 191 10.56 1.96 -4.02
C GLY A 191 9.05 1.75 -4.12
N VAL A 192 8.41 1.10 -3.13
CA VAL A 192 6.95 0.90 -3.14
C VAL A 192 6.23 2.21 -2.83
N CYS A 193 6.62 2.91 -1.77
CA CYS A 193 6.03 4.18 -1.35
C CYS A 193 6.82 5.41 -1.79
N LYS A 194 8.09 5.24 -2.16
CA LYS A 194 8.95 6.31 -2.69
C LYS A 194 9.53 5.89 -4.03
N SER A 195 8.66 5.88 -5.03
CA SER A 195 9.00 5.67 -6.43
C SER A 195 9.27 7.03 -7.09
N ASP A 196 10.53 7.42 -7.17
CA ASP A 196 10.93 8.65 -7.86
C ASP A 196 10.64 8.58 -9.37
N ASN A 197 10.32 9.71 -9.99
CA ASN A 197 10.04 9.74 -11.43
C ASN A 197 11.28 9.37 -12.25
N PRO A 198 11.29 8.23 -13.00
CA PRO A 198 12.47 7.79 -13.74
C PRO A 198 12.86 8.74 -14.89
N ILE A 199 11.97 9.65 -15.30
CA ILE A 199 12.27 10.67 -16.32
C ILE A 199 13.13 11.78 -15.74
N THR A 200 12.89 12.20 -14.49
CA THR A 200 13.55 13.35 -13.87
C THR A 200 14.62 12.94 -12.88
N ASN A 201 14.57 11.72 -12.33
CA ASN A 201 15.57 11.21 -11.38
C ASN A 201 15.72 9.68 -11.45
N LEU A 202 16.25 9.19 -12.57
CA LEU A 202 16.52 7.76 -12.75
C LEU A 202 17.40 7.14 -11.64
N PRO A 203 18.48 7.79 -11.13
CA PRO A 203 19.25 7.23 -10.02
C PRO A 203 18.46 7.10 -8.71
N ALA A 204 17.57 8.05 -8.39
CA ALA A 204 16.69 7.93 -7.22
C ALA A 204 15.64 6.83 -7.40
N PHE A 205 15.11 6.66 -8.62
CA PHE A 205 14.23 5.53 -8.94
C PHE A 205 14.96 4.18 -8.77
N ALA A 206 16.20 4.08 -9.25
CA ALA A 206 17.05 2.91 -9.05
C ALA A 206 17.32 2.65 -7.56
N ASN A 207 17.53 3.69 -6.75
CA ASN A 207 17.66 3.57 -5.30
C ASN A 207 16.45 2.90 -4.65
N GLY A 208 15.23 3.30 -5.05
CA GLY A 208 14.00 2.69 -4.53
C GLY A 208 13.88 1.20 -4.86
N ILE A 209 14.26 0.80 -6.08
CA ILE A 209 14.24 -0.61 -6.48
C ILE A 209 15.28 -1.42 -5.72
N VAL A 210 16.53 -0.94 -5.70
CA VAL A 210 17.63 -1.64 -5.02
C VAL A 210 17.37 -1.72 -3.52
N GLY A 211 16.94 -0.63 -2.91
CA GLY A 211 16.61 -0.60 -1.49
C GLY A 211 15.49 -1.55 -1.12
N TRP A 212 14.47 -1.71 -1.98
CA TRP A 212 13.44 -2.73 -1.82
C TRP A 212 14.03 -4.15 -1.84
N ILE A 213 14.90 -4.45 -2.83
CA ILE A 213 15.59 -5.75 -2.94
C ILE A 213 16.50 -6.01 -1.73
N GLU A 214 17.19 -5.00 -1.22
CA GLU A 214 18.05 -5.05 -0.02
C GLU A 214 17.24 -5.03 1.31
N GLY A 215 15.91 -5.12 1.21
CA GLY A 215 15.00 -5.35 2.32
C GLY A 215 14.55 -4.11 3.07
N ALA A 216 14.71 -2.90 2.54
CA ALA A 216 14.17 -1.68 3.17
C ALA A 216 12.65 -1.80 3.43
N HIS A 217 11.93 -2.45 2.51
CA HIS A 217 10.47 -2.62 2.58
C HIS A 217 9.98 -3.49 3.76
N GLY A 218 10.82 -4.41 4.25
CA GLY A 218 10.47 -5.32 5.35
C GLY A 218 10.92 -4.85 6.73
N LYS A 219 11.51 -3.66 6.85
CA LYS A 219 12.16 -3.16 8.09
C LYS A 219 11.32 -2.15 8.87
N TYR A 220 10.04 -1.98 8.54
CA TYR A 220 9.16 -1.07 9.28
C TYR A 220 8.92 -1.62 10.69
N VAL A 221 9.02 -0.73 11.67
CA VAL A 221 8.47 -0.97 13.01
C VAL A 221 7.05 -0.42 12.97
N LEU A 222 6.06 -1.29 13.14
CA LEU A 222 4.65 -0.89 13.11
C LEU A 222 4.23 -0.49 14.52
N ASP A 223 3.86 0.78 14.71
CA ASP A 223 3.23 1.26 15.94
C ASP A 223 2.16 2.32 15.57
N PRO A 224 1.01 1.88 15.05
CA PRO A 224 -0.01 2.80 14.52
C PRO A 224 -0.60 3.72 15.59
N VAL A 225 -0.51 3.37 16.88
CA VAL A 225 -1.02 4.21 17.98
C VAL A 225 -0.05 5.35 18.28
N HIS A 226 1.25 5.08 18.27
CA HIS A 226 2.27 6.13 18.38
C HIS A 226 2.30 7.02 17.13
N ASP A 227 2.15 6.43 15.95
CA ASP A 227 2.36 7.07 14.67
C ASP A 227 1.14 7.83 14.12
N ARG A 228 0.11 8.07 14.93
CA ARG A 228 -1.12 8.78 14.51
C ARG A 228 -0.87 10.23 14.10
N GLY A 229 -1.83 10.80 13.39
CA GLY A 229 -1.87 12.21 13.01
C GLY A 229 -2.05 12.42 11.51
N SER A 230 -1.85 13.65 11.06
CA SER A 230 -1.89 14.01 9.64
C SER A 230 -0.48 14.32 9.15
N GLY A 231 0.00 13.60 8.14
CA GLY A 231 1.36 13.83 7.66
C GLY A 231 1.80 12.93 6.52
N ASP A 232 2.94 13.29 5.95
CA ASP A 232 3.67 12.48 4.97
C ASP A 232 5.14 12.47 5.40
N THR A 233 5.53 11.40 6.12
CA THR A 233 6.86 11.24 6.69
C THR A 233 7.69 10.30 5.84
N VAL A 234 8.81 10.83 5.33
CA VAL A 234 9.84 10.02 4.69
C VAL A 234 11.03 9.87 5.65
N ILE A 235 11.24 8.65 6.14
CA ILE A 235 12.32 8.34 7.06
C ILE A 235 13.62 8.21 6.27
N ALA A 236 14.55 9.13 6.57
CA ALA A 236 15.83 9.21 5.90
C ALA A 236 16.68 7.95 6.13
N GLN A 237 17.32 7.47 5.07
CA GLN A 237 18.25 6.35 5.09
C GLN A 237 19.44 6.68 4.20
N ALA A 238 20.59 6.06 4.47
CA ALA A 238 21.71 6.10 3.55
C ALA A 238 21.26 5.48 2.20
N PRO A 239 21.40 6.19 1.07
CA PRO A 239 20.99 5.66 -0.23
C PRO A 239 21.72 4.36 -0.60
N ALA A 240 20.96 3.35 -1.04
CA ALA A 240 21.50 2.13 -1.64
C ALA A 240 22.15 2.40 -3.02
N VAL A 241 21.63 3.39 -3.75
CA VAL A 241 22.24 3.93 -4.97
C VAL A 241 22.44 5.43 -4.78
N PRO A 242 23.63 6.00 -4.99
CA PRO A 242 23.84 7.44 -4.91
C PRO A 242 22.99 8.20 -5.95
N TYR A 243 22.28 9.24 -5.53
CA TYR A 243 21.53 10.14 -6.42
C TYR A 243 21.59 11.58 -5.94
N GLY A 244 21.39 12.49 -6.89
CA GLY A 244 21.29 13.93 -6.66
C GLY A 244 19.85 14.43 -6.72
N PRO A 245 19.65 15.76 -6.71
CA PRO A 245 18.32 16.34 -6.92
C PRO A 245 17.79 15.98 -8.30
N SER A 246 16.47 16.00 -8.43
CA SER A 246 15.80 15.76 -9.71
C SER A 246 16.16 16.82 -10.74
N LEU A 247 16.16 16.43 -12.01
CA LEU A 247 16.36 17.35 -13.12
C LEU A 247 15.29 18.45 -13.08
N PRO A 248 15.66 19.73 -13.31
CA PRO A 248 14.74 20.87 -13.25
C PRO A 248 13.89 20.98 -14.53
N ILE A 249 13.24 19.88 -14.91
CA ILE A 249 12.35 19.80 -16.08
C ILE A 249 10.94 19.46 -15.61
N PRO A 250 9.90 20.16 -16.10
CA PRO A 250 8.53 19.82 -15.80
C PRO A 250 8.14 18.59 -16.62
N ALA A 251 8.41 17.40 -16.09
CA ALA A 251 8.01 16.15 -16.71
C ALA A 251 6.94 15.44 -15.84
N PRO A 252 5.77 15.11 -16.41
CA PRO A 252 4.80 14.25 -15.74
C PRO A 252 5.40 12.86 -15.44
N THR A 253 4.78 12.12 -14.52
CA THR A 253 5.15 10.71 -14.28
C THR A 253 4.78 9.84 -15.48
N LEU A 254 5.35 8.64 -15.56
CA LEU A 254 4.97 7.68 -16.61
C LEU A 254 3.50 7.29 -16.47
N TYR A 255 2.99 7.16 -15.25
CA TYR A 255 1.57 6.98 -14.98
C TYR A 255 0.73 8.07 -15.67
N THR A 256 1.03 9.35 -15.45
CA THR A 256 0.29 10.47 -16.05
C THR A 256 0.43 10.53 -17.58
N LEU A 257 1.63 10.27 -18.11
CA LEU A 257 1.87 10.28 -19.57
C LEU A 257 1.06 9.22 -20.31
N LEU A 258 0.85 8.08 -19.64
CA LEU A 258 0.26 6.88 -20.22
C LEU A 258 -1.18 6.66 -19.75
N ASP A 259 -1.76 7.61 -19.00
CA ASP A 259 -3.11 7.50 -18.44
C ASP A 259 -3.30 6.20 -17.64
N GLY A 260 -2.28 5.85 -16.86
CA GLY A 260 -2.19 4.60 -16.10
C GLY A 260 -2.08 3.33 -16.94
N LYS A 261 -2.14 3.41 -18.27
CA LYS A 261 -2.22 2.25 -19.17
C LYS A 261 -1.08 2.23 -20.18
N LEU A 262 -0.29 1.15 -20.15
CA LEU A 262 0.57 0.82 -21.29
C LEU A 262 -0.18 -0.10 -22.25
N PRO A 263 -0.20 0.17 -23.57
CA PRO A 263 -0.60 -0.84 -24.55
C PRO A 263 0.26 -2.09 -24.37
N THR A 264 -0.32 -3.29 -24.37
CA THR A 264 0.38 -4.56 -24.11
C THR A 264 1.63 -4.73 -24.99
N ALA A 265 1.56 -4.31 -26.25
CA ALA A 265 2.68 -4.34 -27.20
C ALA A 265 3.84 -3.38 -26.87
N ALA A 266 3.61 -2.36 -26.03
CA ALA A 266 4.59 -1.37 -25.61
C ALA A 266 5.16 -1.65 -24.20
N ILE A 267 4.43 -2.41 -23.35
CA ILE A 267 4.83 -2.75 -21.98
C ILE A 267 6.25 -3.29 -21.95
N SER A 268 6.51 -4.38 -22.70
CA SER A 268 7.80 -5.05 -22.69
C SER A 268 8.94 -4.12 -23.06
N LYS A 269 8.77 -3.26 -24.08
CA LYS A 269 9.83 -2.32 -24.53
C LYS A 269 10.13 -1.23 -23.51
N VAL A 270 9.09 -0.61 -22.92
CA VAL A 270 9.27 0.47 -21.95
C VAL A 270 9.89 -0.06 -20.66
N VAL A 271 9.35 -1.16 -20.14
CA VAL A 271 9.84 -1.78 -18.91
C VAL A 271 11.26 -2.30 -19.08
N GLN A 272 11.58 -2.99 -20.18
CA GLN A 272 12.96 -3.43 -20.47
C GLN A 272 13.92 -2.26 -20.65
N GLY A 273 13.47 -1.16 -21.27
CA GLY A 273 14.29 0.05 -21.42
C GLY A 273 14.66 0.65 -20.07
N ILE A 274 13.69 0.81 -19.18
CA ILE A 274 13.92 1.30 -17.81
C ILE A 274 14.81 0.33 -17.04
N ALA A 275 14.52 -0.97 -17.08
CA ALA A 275 15.29 -1.98 -16.38
C ALA A 275 16.76 -2.02 -16.84
N SER A 276 17.00 -1.86 -18.15
CA SER A 276 18.36 -1.79 -18.71
C SER A 276 19.11 -0.52 -18.25
N LEU A 277 18.41 0.61 -18.16
CA LEU A 277 18.97 1.86 -17.66
C LEU A 277 19.29 1.79 -16.16
N VAL A 278 18.40 1.19 -15.36
CA VAL A 278 18.65 0.90 -13.94
C VAL A 278 19.87 -0.01 -13.81
N TYR A 279 19.90 -1.13 -14.53
CA TYR A 279 21.02 -2.09 -14.52
C TYR A 279 22.39 -1.43 -14.80
N ALA A 280 22.44 -0.44 -15.68
CA ALA A 280 23.67 0.28 -16.00
C ALA A 280 24.22 1.15 -14.85
N LEU A 281 23.37 1.53 -13.88
CA LEU A 281 23.75 2.29 -12.69
C LEU A 281 24.27 1.40 -11.54
N LEU A 282 24.00 0.10 -11.60
CA LEU A 282 24.22 -0.82 -10.50
C LEU A 282 25.67 -1.33 -10.44
N ASN A 283 26.16 -1.57 -9.22
CA ASN A 283 27.43 -2.26 -8.99
C ASN A 283 27.34 -3.77 -9.32
N ALA A 284 28.42 -4.54 -9.16
CA ALA A 284 28.41 -5.97 -9.53
C ALA A 284 27.44 -6.81 -8.67
N GLY A 285 27.38 -6.58 -7.35
CA GLY A 285 26.48 -7.29 -6.45
C GLY A 285 25.02 -6.94 -6.72
N GLN A 286 24.71 -5.65 -6.80
CA GLN A 286 23.37 -5.15 -7.10
C GLN A 286 22.83 -5.66 -8.44
N ARG A 287 23.70 -5.81 -9.45
CA ARG A 287 23.30 -6.38 -10.76
C ARG A 287 22.86 -7.84 -10.65
N ALA A 288 23.51 -8.64 -9.81
CA ALA A 288 23.13 -10.03 -9.64
C ALA A 288 21.72 -10.15 -9.03
N GLU A 289 21.45 -9.42 -7.95
CA GLU A 289 20.16 -9.43 -7.27
C GLU A 289 19.05 -8.84 -8.16
N PHE A 290 19.31 -7.72 -8.83
CA PHE A 290 18.36 -7.12 -9.76
C PHE A 290 18.04 -8.04 -10.93
N THR A 291 19.04 -8.74 -11.50
CA THR A 291 18.80 -9.74 -12.57
C THR A 291 17.91 -10.89 -12.08
N THR A 292 18.11 -11.38 -10.86
CA THR A 292 17.24 -12.40 -10.27
C THR A 292 15.80 -11.89 -10.15
N PHE A 293 15.62 -10.68 -9.63
CA PHE A 293 14.31 -10.05 -9.49
C PHE A 293 13.57 -9.88 -10.82
N VAL A 294 14.19 -9.22 -11.81
CA VAL A 294 13.54 -8.95 -13.09
C VAL A 294 13.25 -10.22 -13.89
N ASN A 295 14.11 -11.24 -13.78
CA ASN A 295 13.83 -12.55 -14.40
C ASN A 295 12.66 -13.26 -13.72
N GLY A 296 12.59 -13.23 -12.39
CA GLY A 296 11.48 -13.79 -11.62
C GLY A 296 10.15 -13.10 -11.92
N ALA A 297 10.17 -11.81 -12.26
CA ALA A 297 9.01 -11.06 -12.69
C ALA A 297 8.63 -11.27 -14.18
N GLY A 298 9.34 -12.15 -14.91
CA GLY A 298 9.12 -12.35 -16.36
C GLY A 298 9.56 -11.19 -17.24
N LEU A 299 10.47 -10.34 -16.75
CA LEU A 299 10.96 -9.11 -17.40
C LEU A 299 12.47 -9.20 -17.69
N PRO A 300 12.93 -10.12 -18.55
CA PRO A 300 14.36 -10.36 -18.73
C PRO A 300 15.08 -9.09 -19.23
N VAL A 301 16.19 -8.76 -18.59
CA VAL A 301 17.06 -7.64 -19.00
C VAL A 301 18.05 -8.15 -20.03
N GLN A 302 18.11 -7.51 -21.20
CA GLN A 302 19.23 -7.71 -22.11
C GLN A 302 20.44 -6.95 -21.58
N ALA A 303 21.49 -7.67 -21.19
CA ALA A 303 22.73 -7.06 -20.73
C ALA A 303 23.34 -6.18 -21.83
N GLY A 304 23.11 -4.87 -21.76
CA GLY A 304 23.83 -3.88 -22.54
C GLY A 304 25.16 -3.55 -21.85
N ALA A 305 26.24 -3.46 -22.63
CA ALA A 305 27.56 -3.06 -22.15
C ALA A 305 27.49 -1.74 -21.33
N ARG A 306 28.33 -1.61 -20.30
CA ARG A 306 28.49 -0.39 -19.47
C ARG A 306 28.51 0.85 -20.36
N ASP A 307 27.39 1.58 -20.43
CA ASP A 307 27.26 2.75 -21.27
C ASP A 307 27.29 4.00 -20.40
N LYS A 308 28.42 4.72 -20.44
CA LYS A 308 28.63 5.97 -19.69
C LYS A 308 27.75 7.12 -20.24
N ASN A 309 27.02 6.92 -21.34
CA ASN A 309 26.20 7.93 -22.01
C ASN A 309 24.68 7.69 -21.81
N TRP A 310 24.24 7.49 -20.57
CA TRP A 310 22.83 7.21 -20.24
C TRP A 310 21.89 8.40 -20.52
N ALA A 311 22.33 9.64 -20.32
CA ALA A 311 21.50 10.83 -20.48
C ALA A 311 20.96 11.03 -21.92
N PRO A 312 21.76 10.87 -22.99
CA PRO A 312 21.25 10.82 -24.36
C PRO A 312 20.19 9.75 -24.60
N ARG A 313 20.33 8.56 -24.00
CA ARG A 313 19.39 7.44 -24.18
C ARG A 313 18.09 7.63 -23.40
N VAL A 314 18.11 8.32 -22.26
CA VAL A 314 16.89 8.79 -21.59
C VAL A 314 16.13 9.76 -22.49
N LYS A 315 16.82 10.69 -23.17
CA LYS A 315 16.18 11.58 -24.14
C LYS A 315 15.55 10.81 -25.30
N THR A 316 16.23 9.78 -25.82
CA THR A 316 15.68 8.87 -26.84
C THR A 316 14.51 8.04 -26.32
N LEU A 317 14.57 7.54 -25.08
CA LEU A 317 13.48 6.78 -24.46
C LEU A 317 12.24 7.66 -24.28
N VAL A 318 12.41 8.87 -23.73
CA VAL A 318 11.34 9.86 -23.60
C VAL A 318 10.75 10.20 -24.97
N HIS A 319 11.59 10.40 -25.98
CA HIS A 319 11.13 10.63 -27.35
C HIS A 319 10.34 9.42 -27.89
N ASN A 320 10.85 8.20 -27.72
CA ASN A 320 10.19 6.97 -28.20
C ASN A 320 8.86 6.71 -27.47
N VAL A 321 8.78 6.98 -26.17
CA VAL A 321 7.55 6.94 -25.38
C VAL A 321 6.56 7.98 -25.92
N GLN A 322 6.99 9.22 -26.11
CA GLN A 322 6.15 10.28 -26.68
C GLN A 322 5.65 9.94 -28.10
N VAL A 323 6.50 9.36 -28.95
CA VAL A 323 6.14 8.93 -30.31
C VAL A 323 5.14 7.78 -30.26
N THR A 324 5.36 6.78 -29.41
CA THR A 324 4.47 5.62 -29.26
C THR A 324 3.10 6.06 -28.74
N VAL A 325 3.06 6.98 -27.77
CA VAL A 325 1.81 7.57 -27.24
C VAL A 325 1.08 8.40 -28.30
N ARG A 326 1.81 9.18 -29.11
CA ARG A 326 1.19 9.92 -30.23
C ARG A 326 0.59 8.96 -31.25
N GLN A 327 1.33 7.93 -31.65
CA GLN A 327 0.88 6.93 -32.62
C GLN A 327 -0.34 6.15 -32.13
N SER A 328 -0.42 5.83 -30.83
CA SER A 328 -1.61 5.16 -30.25
C SER A 328 -2.83 6.07 -30.14
N ARG A 329 -2.65 7.40 -30.06
CA ARG A 329 -3.75 8.39 -30.01
C ARG A 329 -4.29 8.76 -31.39
N THR A 330 -3.48 8.67 -32.45
CA THR A 330 -3.89 8.99 -33.83
C THR A 330 -4.49 7.80 -34.59
N GLY A 331 -4.58 6.63 -33.96
CA GLY A 331 -5.16 5.40 -34.53
C GLY A 331 -6.63 5.16 -34.17
N ARG A 332 -7.37 6.19 -33.78
CA ARG A 332 -8.85 6.20 -33.76
C ARG A 332 -9.37 7.17 -34.82
#